data_AF-A0A4R3PBW8-F1
#
_entry.id   AF-A0A4R3PBW8-F1
#
_cell.length_a   1.000
_cell.length_b   1.000
_cell.length_c   1.000
_cell.angle_alpha   90.00
_cell.angle_beta   90.00
_cell.angle_gamma   90.00
#
_symmetry.space_group_name_H-M   'P 1'
#
loop_
_entity.id
_entity.type
_entity.pdbx_description
1 polymer ?
#
loop_
_entity_poly.entity_id
_entity_poly.type
_entity_poly.pdbx_seq_one_letter_code
_entity_poly.pdbx_strand_id
1 'polypeptide(L)'
;MRYLFLHKENEYLLLSNENGTLKEEASQLTQQGFTCFLHSPIEAKEKETAKTLYLKELLFCATNGHIIAIHQLTGQEVWRNQPQGKEYQALGTTTLLLEKGMLICGSNGCVFALCPFSGSLLWDNSLPNLGFGTVTLATTQQNTTIETIVITQTNTTHGHHTSHSISPSIIEDNNL
;
A
#
# COMPACT_ATOMS: atom_id res chain seq x y z
N MET A 1 -6.53 14.99 9.62
CA MET A 1 -5.13 15.20 10.00
C MET A 1 -4.26 15.11 8.76
N ARG A 2 -3.12 15.81 8.75
CA ARG A 2 -2.11 15.71 7.68
C ARG A 2 -0.88 14.97 8.19
N TYR A 3 -0.28 14.16 7.33
CA TYR A 3 0.84 13.30 7.65
C TYR A 3 1.99 13.47 6.64
N LEU A 4 3.23 13.51 7.14
CA LEU A 4 4.44 13.51 6.32
C LEU A 4 5.39 12.42 6.77
N PHE A 5 5.97 11.73 5.79
CA PHE A 5 6.98 10.70 5.98
C PHE A 5 8.33 11.28 5.57
N LEU A 6 9.29 11.19 6.48
CA LEU A 6 10.65 11.68 6.30
C LEU A 6 11.61 10.52 6.52
N HIS A 7 12.62 10.38 5.66
CA HIS A 7 13.53 9.24 5.70
C HIS A 7 14.99 9.68 5.78
N LYS A 8 15.80 8.90 6.50
CA LYS A 8 17.25 9.07 6.59
C LYS A 8 17.86 7.73 7.01
N GLU A 9 18.90 7.27 6.34
CA GLU A 9 19.74 6.13 6.79
C GLU A 9 18.95 4.89 7.26
N ASN A 10 17.95 4.45 6.50
CA ASN A 10 17.06 3.33 6.87
C ASN A 10 16.29 3.53 8.19
N GLU A 11 16.02 4.78 8.53
CA GLU A 11 15.08 5.24 9.53
C GLU A 11 13.99 6.10 8.87
N TYR A 12 12.86 6.23 9.56
CA TYR A 12 11.79 7.11 9.14
C TYR A 12 11.14 7.83 10.32
N LEU A 13 10.68 9.04 10.07
CA LEU A 13 9.86 9.82 10.98
C LEU A 13 8.49 10.06 10.34
N LEU A 14 7.45 10.02 11.18
CA LEU A 14 6.09 10.35 10.80
C LEU A 14 5.63 11.57 11.57
N LEU A 15 5.50 12.69 10.88
CA LEU A 15 4.91 13.90 11.42
C LEU A 15 3.39 13.87 11.21
N SER A 16 2.64 14.39 12.18
CA SER A 16 1.19 14.51 12.10
C SER A 16 0.72 15.85 12.66
N ASN A 17 -0.29 16.46 12.03
CA ASN A 17 -0.85 17.72 12.52
C ASN A 17 -2.34 17.86 12.18
N GLU A 18 -3.08 18.50 13.08
CA GLU A 18 -4.49 18.84 12.93
C GLU A 18 -4.71 20.20 12.25
N ASN A 19 -3.95 21.26 12.60
CA ASN A 19 -4.30 22.67 12.33
C ASN A 19 -3.18 23.58 11.73
N GLY A 20 -2.03 23.05 11.27
CA GLY A 20 -0.93 23.77 10.56
C GLY A 20 0.37 23.90 11.39
N THR A 21 1.58 24.25 10.92
CA THR A 21 2.28 24.20 9.61
C THR A 21 3.33 23.10 9.74
N LEU A 22 3.13 21.92 9.11
CA LEU A 22 4.17 20.87 9.05
C LEU A 22 5.49 21.37 8.42
N LYS A 23 5.46 22.54 7.76
CA LYS A 23 6.57 23.14 7.04
C LYS A 23 7.78 23.46 7.92
N GLU A 24 7.60 23.98 9.13
CA GLU A 24 8.75 24.39 9.98
C GLU A 24 9.50 23.17 10.51
N GLU A 25 8.79 22.22 11.10
CA GLU A 25 9.37 20.96 11.60
C GLU A 25 10.01 20.15 10.46
N ALA A 26 9.34 20.04 9.31
CA ALA A 26 9.91 19.39 8.13
C ALA A 26 11.16 20.11 7.63
N SER A 27 11.22 21.45 7.68
CA SER A 27 12.40 22.21 7.28
C SER A 27 13.59 21.95 8.20
N GLN A 28 13.36 21.88 9.52
CA GLN A 28 14.41 21.55 10.50
C GLN A 28 14.94 20.13 10.29
N LEU A 29 14.06 19.15 10.10
CA LEU A 29 14.46 17.77 9.83
C LEU A 29 15.20 17.63 8.50
N THR A 30 14.80 18.41 7.49
CA THR A 30 15.52 18.44 6.20
C THR A 30 16.95 18.93 6.38
N GLN A 31 17.18 19.94 7.21
CA GLN A 31 18.54 20.38 7.56
C GLN A 31 19.35 19.31 8.31
N GLN A 32 18.68 18.38 9.00
CA GLN A 32 19.31 17.22 9.64
C GLN A 32 19.54 16.03 8.68
N GLY A 33 19.21 16.20 7.40
CA GLY A 33 19.42 15.20 6.35
C GLY A 33 18.23 14.27 6.11
N PHE A 34 17.06 14.53 6.71
CA PHE A 34 15.85 13.81 6.36
C PHE A 34 15.31 14.25 5.01
N THR A 35 14.78 13.31 4.23
CA THR A 35 14.19 13.58 2.92
C THR A 35 12.71 13.20 2.93
N CYS A 36 11.87 14.09 2.39
CA CYS A 36 10.46 13.82 2.12
C CYS A 36 10.31 13.56 0.61
N PHE A 37 9.73 12.41 0.26
CA PHE A 37 9.52 12.00 -1.13
C PHE A 37 8.11 12.35 -1.66
N LEU A 38 7.23 12.79 -0.78
CA LEU A 38 5.86 13.18 -1.13
C LEU A 38 5.80 14.60 -1.69
N HIS A 39 4.97 14.79 -2.72
CA HIS A 39 4.67 16.11 -3.28
C HIS A 39 3.73 16.91 -2.37
N SER A 40 2.86 16.24 -1.62
CA SER A 40 1.93 16.83 -0.67
C SER A 40 1.74 15.93 0.56
N PRO A 41 1.44 16.48 1.75
CA PRO A 41 1.09 15.66 2.92
C PRO A 41 -0.10 14.74 2.64
N ILE A 42 -0.08 13.55 3.23
CA ILE A 42 -1.20 12.61 3.17
C ILE A 42 -2.30 13.10 4.11
N GLU A 43 -3.52 13.24 3.59
CA GLU A 43 -4.69 13.58 4.40
C GLU A 43 -5.40 12.29 4.83
N ALA A 44 -5.51 12.08 6.14
CA ALA A 44 -6.20 10.91 6.70
C ALA A 44 -6.81 11.24 8.06
N LYS A 45 -7.81 10.44 8.47
CA LYS A 45 -8.40 10.51 9.81
C LYS A 45 -7.45 9.92 10.86
N GLU A 46 -6.84 8.78 10.54
CA GLU A 46 -6.01 8.02 11.47
C GLU A 46 -4.62 7.75 10.88
N LYS A 47 -3.64 7.58 11.77
CA LYS A 47 -2.25 7.29 11.43
C LYS A 47 -2.08 6.01 10.62
N GLU A 48 -2.85 4.97 10.92
CA GLU A 48 -2.76 3.69 10.19
C GLU A 48 -3.31 3.79 8.77
N THR A 49 -4.33 4.62 8.54
CA THR A 49 -4.79 4.96 7.19
C THR A 49 -3.70 5.71 6.42
N ALA A 50 -3.04 6.69 7.05
CA ALA A 50 -1.96 7.44 6.41
C ALA A 50 -0.77 6.54 6.02
N LYS A 51 -0.37 5.63 6.91
CA LYS A 51 0.63 4.59 6.62
C LYS A 51 0.23 3.71 5.44
N THR A 52 -1.02 3.24 5.42
CA THR A 52 -1.52 2.40 4.32
C THR A 52 -1.50 3.15 2.99
N LEU A 53 -1.88 4.43 2.99
CA LEU A 53 -1.79 5.29 1.80
C LEU A 53 -0.34 5.51 1.38
N TYR A 54 0.57 5.77 2.31
CA TYR A 54 1.99 5.95 1.98
C TYR A 54 2.63 4.70 1.40
N LEU A 55 2.29 3.50 1.90
CA LEU A 55 2.78 2.24 1.33
C LEU A 55 2.36 2.05 -0.13
N LYS A 56 1.21 2.61 -0.54
CA LYS A 56 0.79 2.58 -1.94
C LYS A 56 1.66 3.45 -2.85
N GLU A 57 2.44 4.38 -2.30
CA GLU A 57 3.39 5.21 -3.04
C GLU A 57 4.77 4.54 -3.20
N LEU A 58 4.97 3.37 -2.59
CA LEU A 58 6.24 2.65 -2.62
C LEU A 58 6.17 1.43 -3.54
N LEU A 59 7.18 1.31 -4.39
CA LEU A 59 7.53 0.10 -5.11
C LEU A 59 8.66 -0.61 -4.36
N PHE A 60 8.50 -1.90 -4.07
CA PHE A 60 9.54 -2.72 -3.46
C PHE A 60 10.22 -3.58 -4.53
N CYS A 61 11.54 -3.52 -4.58
CA CYS A 61 12.36 -4.30 -5.50
C CYS A 61 13.39 -5.10 -4.72
N ALA A 62 13.78 -6.26 -5.25
CA ALA A 62 14.91 -6.99 -4.73
C ALA A 62 15.78 -7.59 -5.83
N THR A 63 17.09 -7.53 -5.63
CA THR A 63 18.08 -8.10 -6.54
C THR A 63 19.39 -8.34 -5.79
N ASN A 64 20.04 -9.48 -6.02
CA ASN A 64 21.32 -9.84 -5.39
C ASN A 64 21.33 -9.60 -3.87
N GLY A 65 20.28 -10.03 -3.18
CA GLY A 65 20.12 -9.84 -1.73
C GLY A 65 19.84 -8.41 -1.26
N HIS A 66 19.87 -7.41 -2.14
CA HIS A 66 19.45 -6.05 -1.83
C HIS A 66 17.93 -5.96 -1.91
N ILE A 67 17.34 -5.27 -0.95
CA ILE A 67 15.93 -4.89 -0.92
C ILE A 67 15.89 -3.37 -0.94
N ILE A 68 15.06 -2.82 -1.81
CA ILE A 68 15.00 -1.39 -2.11
C ILE A 68 13.54 -0.97 -2.10
N ALA A 69 13.24 0.15 -1.45
CA ALA A 69 11.99 0.87 -1.69
C ALA A 69 12.23 2.07 -2.58
N ILE A 70 11.37 2.22 -3.58
CA ILE A 70 11.42 3.27 -4.57
C ILE A 70 10.08 4.01 -4.53
N HIS A 71 10.09 5.33 -4.57
CA HIS A 71 8.87 6.09 -4.75
C HIS A 71 8.31 5.85 -6.16
N GLN A 72 7.14 5.22 -6.26
CA GLN A 72 6.65 4.58 -7.49
C GLN A 72 6.48 5.55 -8.68
N LEU A 73 6.16 6.83 -8.41
CA LEU A 73 5.93 7.82 -9.46
C LEU A 73 7.20 8.54 -9.92
N THR A 74 8.21 8.64 -9.05
CA THR A 74 9.41 9.46 -9.32
C THR A 74 10.64 8.61 -9.62
N GLY A 75 10.62 7.32 -9.26
CA GLY A 75 11.76 6.43 -9.38
C GLY A 75 12.88 6.70 -8.37
N GLN A 76 12.67 7.61 -7.41
CA GLN A 76 13.67 7.92 -6.38
C GLN A 76 13.74 6.80 -5.34
N GLU A 77 14.95 6.38 -5.01
CA GLU A 77 15.20 5.45 -3.91
C GLU A 77 14.88 6.12 -2.57
N VAL A 78 13.99 5.49 -1.80
CA VAL A 78 13.59 5.93 -0.46
C VAL A 78 14.51 5.33 0.59
N TRP A 79 14.79 4.04 0.45
CA TRP A 79 15.72 3.31 1.30
C TRP A 79 16.25 2.07 0.58
N ARG A 80 17.40 1.56 1.05
CA ARG A 80 18.02 0.31 0.59
C ARG A 80 18.64 -0.43 1.75
N ASN A 81 18.42 -1.73 1.79
CA ASN A 81 19.06 -2.62 2.76
C ASN A 81 19.57 -3.89 2.08
N GLN A 82 20.65 -4.46 2.63
CA GLN A 82 21.12 -5.80 2.31
C GLN A 82 21.28 -6.55 3.65
N PRO A 83 20.22 -7.17 4.16
CA PRO A 83 20.23 -7.78 5.48
C PRO A 83 21.28 -8.89 5.61
N GLN A 84 22.05 -8.81 6.68
CA GLN A 84 23.06 -9.80 7.04
C GLN A 84 23.03 -10.01 8.55
N GLY A 85 23.11 -11.28 8.95
CA GLY A 85 23.23 -11.71 10.34
C GLY A 85 24.43 -12.63 10.51
N LYS A 86 24.56 -13.22 11.70
CA LYS A 86 25.65 -14.19 11.97
C LYS A 86 25.50 -15.49 11.19
N GLU A 87 24.26 -15.91 10.96
CA GLU A 87 23.94 -17.23 10.37
C GLU A 87 23.21 -17.11 9.02
N TYR A 88 22.97 -15.90 8.53
CA TYR A 88 22.32 -15.67 7.25
C TYR A 88 22.88 -14.45 6.55
N GLN A 89 22.81 -14.46 5.23
CA GLN A 89 23.10 -13.32 4.39
C GLN A 89 22.11 -13.33 3.24
N ALA A 90 21.40 -12.22 3.03
CA ALA A 90 20.57 -12.05 1.86
C ALA A 90 21.49 -12.04 0.61
N LEU A 91 21.31 -13.03 -0.26
CA LEU A 91 22.10 -13.23 -1.47
C LEU A 91 21.22 -13.78 -2.60
N GLY A 92 21.62 -13.48 -3.84
CA GLY A 92 20.95 -13.98 -5.03
C GLY A 92 19.51 -13.48 -5.17
N THR A 93 18.64 -14.35 -5.67
CA THR A 93 17.22 -14.04 -5.90
C THR A 93 16.48 -13.96 -4.57
N THR A 94 15.74 -12.86 -4.38
CA THR A 94 14.93 -12.61 -3.19
C THR A 94 13.46 -12.51 -3.58
N THR A 95 12.61 -13.28 -2.91
CA THR A 95 11.15 -13.15 -3.01
C THR A 95 10.64 -12.13 -2.00
N LEU A 96 9.59 -11.38 -2.34
CA LEU A 96 9.01 -10.32 -1.51
C LEU A 96 7.52 -10.57 -1.29
N LEU A 97 7.04 -10.30 -0.08
CA LEU A 97 5.63 -10.30 0.30
C LEU A 97 5.37 -9.16 1.29
N LEU A 98 4.49 -8.22 0.93
CA LEU A 98 4.06 -7.15 1.84
C LEU A 98 2.76 -7.54 2.52
N GLU A 99 2.78 -7.72 3.84
CA GLU A 99 1.58 -8.07 4.61
C GLU A 99 1.64 -7.59 6.06
N LYS A 100 0.49 -7.19 6.60
CA LYS A 100 0.33 -6.77 8.02
C LYS A 100 1.38 -5.74 8.47
N GLY A 101 1.73 -4.82 7.57
CA GLY A 101 2.72 -3.77 7.83
C GLY A 101 4.17 -4.24 7.85
N MET A 102 4.47 -5.43 7.33
CA MET A 102 5.82 -6.00 7.22
C MET A 102 6.15 -6.33 5.77
N LEU A 103 7.39 -6.09 5.37
CA LEU A 103 7.93 -6.59 4.10
C LEU A 103 8.72 -7.88 4.38
N ILE A 104 8.06 -9.02 4.15
CA ILE A 104 8.63 -10.35 4.34
C ILE A 104 9.45 -10.72 3.09
N CYS A 105 10.68 -11.15 3.31
CA CYS A 105 11.64 -11.46 2.26
C CYS A 105 12.17 -12.87 2.44
N GLY A 106 12.25 -13.63 1.35
CA GLY A 106 12.89 -14.93 1.31
C GLY A 106 14.14 -14.87 0.44
N SER A 107 15.32 -15.18 0.99
CA SER A 107 16.60 -15.05 0.27
C SER A 107 17.59 -16.09 0.76
N ASN A 108 18.31 -16.76 -0.13
CA ASN A 108 19.42 -17.67 0.22
C ASN A 108 19.11 -18.63 1.39
N GLY A 109 17.96 -19.32 1.35
CA GLY A 109 17.56 -20.23 2.42
C GLY A 109 17.21 -19.58 3.75
N CYS A 110 17.02 -18.27 3.84
CA CYS A 110 16.50 -17.61 5.05
C CYS A 110 15.24 -16.79 4.77
N VAL A 111 14.50 -16.48 5.83
CA VAL A 111 13.36 -15.58 5.83
C VAL A 111 13.63 -14.44 6.80
N PHE A 112 13.32 -13.22 6.41
CA PHE A 112 13.36 -12.07 7.32
C PHE A 112 12.24 -11.10 6.99
N ALA A 113 11.83 -10.31 7.98
CA ALA A 113 10.92 -9.20 7.77
C ALA A 113 11.62 -7.88 7.99
N LEU A 114 11.33 -6.93 7.11
CA LEU A 114 11.77 -5.55 7.21
C LEU A 114 10.58 -4.64 7.49
N CYS A 115 10.84 -3.52 8.18
CA CYS A 115 9.91 -2.41 8.25
C CYS A 115 9.78 -1.81 6.84
N PRO A 116 8.60 -1.80 6.22
CA PRO A 116 8.47 -1.34 4.82
C PRO A 116 8.73 0.16 4.65
N PHE A 117 8.67 0.95 5.74
CA PHE A 117 8.95 2.38 5.70
C PHE A 117 10.44 2.70 5.74
N SER A 118 11.26 1.84 6.34
CA SER A 118 12.65 2.17 6.65
C SER A 118 13.65 1.12 6.15
N GLY A 119 13.19 -0.07 5.81
CA GLY A 119 14.05 -1.21 5.49
C GLY A 119 14.74 -1.82 6.70
N SER A 120 14.48 -1.36 7.93
CA SER A 120 15.10 -1.91 9.14
C SER A 120 14.63 -3.33 9.43
N LEU A 121 15.53 -4.21 9.88
CA LEU A 121 15.19 -5.58 10.26
C LEU A 121 14.21 -5.61 11.45
N LEU A 122 13.15 -6.41 11.33
CA LEU A 122 12.17 -6.67 12.39
C LEU A 122 12.42 -8.03 13.05
N TRP A 123 12.62 -9.06 12.23
CA TRP A 123 12.95 -10.42 12.66
C TRP A 123 13.58 -11.20 11.50
N ASP A 124 14.25 -12.30 11.82
CA ASP A 124 14.82 -13.25 10.87
C ASP A 124 14.66 -14.70 11.33
N ASN A 125 14.83 -15.62 10.37
CA ASN A 125 14.83 -17.06 10.54
C ASN A 125 15.74 -17.69 9.48
N SER A 126 16.76 -18.42 9.92
CA SER A 126 17.78 -19.04 9.05
C SER A 126 17.35 -20.32 8.34
N LEU A 127 16.13 -20.83 8.59
CA LEU A 127 15.61 -22.11 8.09
C LEU A 127 16.67 -23.24 8.14
N PRO A 128 17.18 -23.57 9.34
CA PRO A 128 18.34 -24.43 9.48
C PRO A 128 18.10 -25.80 8.83
N ASN A 129 19.13 -26.31 8.15
CA ASN A 129 19.15 -27.63 7.50
C ASN A 129 18.23 -27.79 6.27
N LEU A 130 17.75 -26.71 5.65
CA LEU A 130 16.97 -26.76 4.40
C LEU A 130 17.74 -26.36 3.12
N GLY A 131 19.03 -26.00 3.27
CA GLY A 131 19.88 -25.55 2.16
C GLY A 131 19.60 -24.11 1.73
N PHE A 132 20.12 -23.72 0.56
CA PHE A 132 20.15 -22.32 0.07
C PHE A 132 19.24 -22.08 -1.15
N GLY A 133 18.24 -22.95 -1.34
CA GLY A 133 17.30 -22.84 -2.45
C GLY A 133 16.43 -21.57 -2.38
N THR A 134 15.70 -21.30 -3.46
CA THR A 134 14.74 -20.19 -3.49
C THR A 134 13.66 -20.41 -2.44
N VAL A 135 13.47 -19.41 -1.58
CA VAL A 135 12.38 -19.38 -0.62
C VAL A 135 11.14 -18.81 -1.30
N THR A 136 10.05 -19.57 -1.30
CA THR A 136 8.73 -19.10 -1.77
C THR A 136 7.86 -18.73 -0.57
N LEU A 137 7.09 -17.64 -0.68
CA LEU A 137 6.27 -17.10 0.41
C LEU A 137 4.79 -17.19 0.04
N ALA A 138 3.94 -17.50 1.03
CA ALA A 138 2.48 -17.50 0.87
C ALA A 138 1.81 -17.24 2.22
N THR A 139 0.63 -16.64 2.19
CA THR A 139 -0.21 -16.35 3.36
C THR A 139 -1.68 -16.50 3.02
N THR A 140 -2.53 -16.62 4.04
CA THR A 140 -3.94 -16.99 3.88
C THR A 140 -4.88 -15.80 3.66
N GLN A 141 -4.38 -14.64 3.21
CA GLN A 141 -5.18 -13.42 3.25
C GLN A 141 -6.33 -13.43 2.23
N GLN A 142 -7.53 -13.08 2.70
CA GLN A 142 -8.69 -12.79 1.86
C GLN A 142 -8.62 -11.32 1.41
N ASN A 143 -8.76 -11.05 0.11
CA ASN A 143 -8.92 -9.69 -0.41
C ASN A 143 -10.28 -9.13 0.05
N THR A 144 -10.30 -8.30 1.10
CA THR A 144 -11.49 -7.52 1.42
C THR A 144 -11.51 -6.27 0.55
N THR A 145 -11.95 -6.41 -0.71
CA THR A 145 -12.29 -5.24 -1.52
C THR A 145 -13.58 -4.66 -0.95
N ILE A 146 -13.51 -3.52 -0.25
CA ILE A 146 -14.73 -2.75 0.04
C ILE A 146 -15.10 -2.03 -1.26
N GLU A 147 -15.96 -2.65 -2.07
CA GLU A 147 -16.63 -1.95 -3.16
C GLU A 147 -17.56 -0.90 -2.54
N THR A 148 -17.32 0.37 -2.82
CA THR A 148 -18.25 1.44 -2.42
C THR A 148 -19.50 1.31 -3.29
N ILE A 149 -20.59 0.79 -2.72
CA ILE A 149 -21.89 0.83 -3.39
C ILE A 149 -22.39 2.29 -3.35
N VAL A 150 -22.28 2.99 -4.47
CA VAL A 150 -22.91 4.30 -4.65
C VAL A 150 -24.39 4.08 -4.99
N ILE A 151 -25.28 4.13 -3.99
CA ILE A 151 -26.72 4.13 -4.23
C ILE A 151 -27.13 5.56 -4.63
N THR A 152 -27.29 5.80 -5.93
CA THR A 152 -27.92 7.04 -6.42
C THR A 152 -29.43 6.88 -6.31
N GLN A 153 -30.05 7.47 -5.28
CA GLN A 153 -31.50 7.58 -5.23
C GLN A 153 -31.96 8.62 -6.24
N THR A 154 -32.46 8.18 -7.40
CA THR A 154 -33.20 9.06 -8.30
C THR A 154 -34.60 9.25 -7.74
N ASN A 155 -34.87 10.40 -7.13
CA ASN A 155 -36.23 10.79 -6.78
C ASN A 155 -37.01 11.07 -8.07
N THR A 156 -37.75 10.07 -8.56
CA THR A 156 -38.76 10.28 -9.60
C THR A 156 -39.96 10.96 -8.97
N THR A 157 -40.14 12.25 -9.24
CA THR A 157 -41.39 12.97 -8.99
C THR A 157 -42.51 12.31 -9.79
N HIS A 158 -43.41 11.58 -9.14
CA HIS A 158 -44.65 11.09 -9.76
C HIS A 158 -45.56 12.30 -10.03
N GLY A 159 -45.65 12.68 -11.31
CA GLY A 159 -46.68 13.57 -11.80
C GLY A 159 -48.04 12.89 -11.71
N HIS A 160 -48.97 13.54 -11.01
CA HIS A 160 -50.40 13.27 -11.09
C HIS A 160 -50.85 13.32 -12.56
N HIS A 161 -51.42 12.24 -13.08
CA HIS A 161 -52.49 12.34 -14.07
C HIS A 161 -53.45 11.15 -13.98
N THR A 162 -54.71 11.53 -14.19
CA THR A 162 -55.97 10.89 -13.86
C THR A 162 -56.32 9.70 -14.73
N SER A 163 -57.08 8.78 -14.13
CA SER A 163 -57.77 7.65 -14.75
C SER A 163 -58.60 8.04 -15.99
N HIS A 164 -58.48 7.27 -17.08
CA HIS A 164 -59.64 6.86 -17.87
C HIS A 164 -59.42 5.49 -18.51
N SER A 165 -60.38 4.62 -18.23
CA SER A 165 -60.66 3.30 -18.79
C SER A 165 -60.94 3.34 -20.30
N ILE A 166 -60.50 2.31 -21.03
CA ILE A 166 -61.25 1.61 -22.10
C ILE A 166 -60.57 0.24 -22.32
N SER A 167 -61.37 -0.83 -22.28
CA SER A 167 -60.97 -2.22 -22.57
C SER A 167 -61.29 -2.60 -24.05
N PRO A 168 -61.09 -3.85 -24.52
CA PRO A 168 -60.29 -4.19 -25.70
C PRO A 168 -61.13 -4.48 -26.98
N SER A 169 -60.48 -4.53 -28.14
CA SER A 169 -61.07 -5.11 -29.36
C SER A 169 -60.06 -5.93 -30.19
N ILE A 170 -60.48 -7.16 -30.47
CA ILE A 170 -59.90 -8.18 -31.36
C ILE A 170 -60.40 -7.92 -32.79
N ILE A 171 -59.53 -7.98 -33.81
CA ILE A 171 -59.75 -8.45 -35.22
C ILE A 171 -58.34 -8.78 -35.80
N GLU A 172 -57.93 -10.04 -35.95
CA GLU A 172 -58.00 -10.95 -37.14
C GLU A 172 -57.17 -10.54 -38.40
N ASP A 173 -56.23 -11.43 -38.75
CA ASP A 173 -55.71 -11.89 -40.06
C ASP A 173 -55.46 -10.94 -41.26
N ASN A 174 -54.21 -10.92 -41.78
CA ASN A 174 -53.81 -11.64 -43.02
C ASN A 174 -52.43 -11.24 -43.59
N ASN A 175 -51.68 -12.28 -43.99
CA ASN A 175 -50.74 -12.43 -45.13
C ASN A 175 -49.79 -11.29 -45.56
N LEU A 176 -48.47 -11.57 -45.46
CA LEU A 176 -47.61 -12.02 -46.58
C LEU A 176 -46.25 -12.51 -46.06
#